data_AF-A0A957V2I5-F1
#
_entry.id   AF-A0A957V2I5-F1
#
_cell.length_a   1.000
_cell.length_b   1.000
_cell.length_c   1.000
_cell.angle_alpha   90.00
_cell.angle_beta   90.00
_cell.angle_gamma   90.00
#
_symmetry.space_group_name_H-M   'P 1'
#
loop_
_entity.id
_entity.type
_entity.pdbx_description
1 polymer ?
#
loop_
_entity_poly.entity_id
_entity_poly.type
_entity_poly.pdbx_seq_one_letter_code
_entity_poly.pdbx_strand_id
1 'polypeptide(L)' 'FNIVSHFPLLSEQVPAQRGQAMTLGSAAALVAGTVAGFSGPWLLVTLGVPALAWSSGLAVALAIAIVLLLVREQPEALTA' A
#
# COMPACT_ATOMS: atom_id res chain seq x y z
N PHE A 1 9.12 0.68 -7.01
CA PHE A 1 9.36 1.78 -6.07
C PHE A 1 8.57 1.62 -4.77
N ASN A 2 7.23 1.52 -4.80
CA ASN A 2 6.39 1.44 -3.60
C ASN A 2 6.81 0.36 -2.55
N ILE A 3 7.15 -0.85 -3.00
CA ILE A 3 7.52 -1.96 -2.09
C ILE A 3 8.82 -1.67 -1.33
N VAL A 4 9.87 -1.21 -2.02
CA VAL A 4 11.20 -0.98 -1.43
C VAL A 4 11.20 0.23 -0.49
N SER A 5 10.35 1.23 -0.73
CA SER A 5 10.21 2.41 0.12
C SER A 5 9.36 2.17 1.37
N HIS A 6 8.40 1.23 1.31
CA HIS A 6 7.48 0.96 2.42
C HIS A 6 8.07 0.02 3.49
N PHE A 7 8.96 -0.89 3.09
CA PHE A 7 9.61 -1.82 4.03
C PHE A 7 10.45 -1.12 5.12
N PRO A 8 11.26 -0.09 4.82
CA PRO A 8 11.95 0.70 5.83
C PRO A 8 10.97 1.46 6.74
N LEU A 9 9.92 2.07 6.18
CA LEU A 9 8.92 2.81 6.96
C LEU A 9 8.17 1.91 7.95
N LEU A 10 7.74 0.72 7.54
CA LEU A 10 7.09 -0.25 8.44
C LEU A 10 8.02 -0.78 9.53
N SER A 11 9.30 -0.96 9.21
CA SER A 11 10.31 -1.45 10.17
C SER A 11 10.65 -0.40 11.24
N GLU A 12 10.57 0.89 10.92
CA GLU A 12 10.81 1.97 11.88
C GLU A 12 9.56 2.33 12.69
N GLN A 13 8.35 2.14 12.14
CA GLN A 13 7.09 2.51 12.82
C GLN A 13 6.77 1.65 14.06
N VAL A 14 7.21 0.38 14.11
CA VAL A 14 6.96 -0.49 15.26
C VAL A 14 8.21 -1.31 15.62
N PRO A 15 9.22 -0.68 16.27
CA PRO A 15 10.50 -1.33 16.59
C PRO A 15 10.36 -2.60 17.42
N ALA A 16 9.33 -2.66 18.27
CA ALA A 16 9.04 -3.79 19.15
C ALA A 16 8.42 -5.01 18.42
N GLN A 17 7.79 -4.82 17.25
CA GLN A 17 7.04 -5.86 16.54
C GLN A 17 7.36 -5.87 15.03
N ARG A 18 8.59 -5.49 14.66
CA ARG A 18 9.03 -5.34 13.26
C ARG A 18 8.65 -6.53 12.38
N GLY A 19 8.91 -7.75 12.86
CA GLY A 19 8.58 -8.97 12.12
C GLY A 19 7.09 -9.12 11.83
N GLN A 20 6.23 -8.87 12.83
CA GLN A 20 4.77 -8.95 12.67
C GLN A 20 4.24 -7.88 11.71
N ALA A 21 4.73 -6.64 11.84
CA ALA A 21 4.35 -5.54 10.95
C ALA A 21 4.77 -5.82 9.49
N MET A 22 5.97 -6.35 9.28
CA MET A 22 6.47 -6.74 7.95
C MET A 22 5.67 -7.90 7.35
N THR A 23 5.33 -8.93 8.13
CA THR A 23 4.51 -10.07 7.67
C THR A 23 3.08 -9.64 7.37
N LEU A 24 2.48 -8.76 8.17
CA LEU A 24 1.15 -8.21 7.88
C LEU A 24 1.18 -7.38 6.58
N GLY A 25 2.22 -6.56 6.40
CA GLY A 25 2.43 -5.80 5.16
C GLY A 25 2.57 -6.69 3.94
N SER A 26 3.31 -7.80 4.03
CA SER A 26 3.46 -8.75 2.92
C SER A 26 2.16 -9.51 2.63
N ALA A 27 1.41 -9.92 3.65
CA ALA A 27 0.10 -10.53 3.48
C ALA A 27 -0.89 -9.58 2.77
N ALA A 28 -0.93 -8.31 3.17
CA ALA A 28 -1.74 -7.30 2.51
C ALA A 28 -1.33 -7.09 1.04
N ALA A 29 -0.03 -7.07 0.75
CA ALA A 29 0.49 -6.96 -0.62
C ALA A 29 0.09 -8.17 -1.49
N LEU A 30 0.12 -9.39 -0.93
CA LEU A 30 -0.31 -10.59 -1.64
C LEU A 30 -1.80 -10.53 -1.98
N VAL A 31 -2.66 -10.17 -1.01
CA VAL A 31 -4.10 -10.02 -1.25
C VAL A 31 -4.37 -8.97 -2.32
N ALA A 32 -3.73 -7.81 -2.24
CA ALA A 32 -3.87 -6.75 -3.23
C ALA A 32 -3.41 -7.21 -4.62
N GLY A 33 -2.29 -7.95 -4.69
CA GLY A 33 -1.78 -8.54 -5.92
C GLY A 33 -2.75 -9.55 -6.54
N THR A 34 -3.38 -10.41 -5.72
CA THR A 34 -4.42 -11.34 -6.19
C THR A 34 -5.63 -10.59 -6.74
N VAL A 35 -6.14 -9.60 -6.00
CA VAL A 35 -7.28 -8.78 -6.46
C VAL A 35 -6.94 -8.07 -7.78
N ALA A 36 -5.77 -7.46 -7.90
CA ALA A 36 -5.32 -6.81 -9.13
C ALA A 36 -5.17 -7.80 -10.29
N GLY A 37 -4.64 -9.00 -10.03
CA GLY A 37 -4.45 -10.06 -11.02
C GLY A 37 -5.76 -10.61 -11.58
N PHE A 38 -6.83 -10.65 -10.80
CA PHE A 38 -8.17 -11.04 -11.27
C PHE A 38 -8.95 -9.88 -11.88
N SER A 39 -8.97 -8.74 -11.20
CA SER A 39 -9.77 -7.59 -11.63
C SER A 39 -9.19 -6.91 -12.88
N GLY A 40 -7.86 -6.83 -13.04
CA GLY A 40 -7.22 -6.16 -14.17
C GLY A 40 -7.62 -6.73 -15.53
N PRO A 41 -7.41 -8.04 -15.79
CA PRO A 41 -7.83 -8.67 -17.03
C PRO A 41 -9.35 -8.60 -17.24
N TRP A 42 -10.14 -8.78 -16.18
CA TRP A 42 -11.60 -8.69 -16.25
C TRP A 42 -12.08 -7.30 -16.68
N LEU A 43 -11.52 -6.24 -16.10
CA LEU A 43 -11.82 -4.85 -16.45
C LEU A 43 -11.41 -4.53 -17.89
N LEU A 44 -10.25 -5.05 -18.30
CA LEU A 44 -9.74 -4.87 -19.67
C LEU A 44 -10.67 -5.48 -20.72
N VAL A 45 -11.18 -6.71 -20.49
CA VAL A 45 -12.02 -7.39 -21.48
C VAL A 45 -13.46 -6.92 -21.47
N THR A 46 -13.98 -6.43 -20.34
CA THR A 46 -15.39 -6.01 -20.21
C THR A 46 -15.61 -4.53 -20.53
N LEU A 47 -14.69 -3.66 -20.11
CA LEU A 47 -14.85 -2.20 -20.17
C LEU A 47 -13.70 -1.51 -20.92
N GLY A 48 -12.69 -2.29 -21.36
CA GLY A 48 -11.59 -1.82 -22.20
C GLY A 48 -10.47 -1.13 -21.43
N VAL A 49 -9.50 -0.64 -22.20
CA VAL A 49 -8.32 0.09 -21.72
C VAL A 49 -8.65 1.33 -20.86
N PRO A 50 -9.61 2.21 -21.21
CA PRO A 50 -9.83 3.42 -20.43
C PRO A 50 -10.34 3.12 -19.02
N ALA A 51 -11.21 2.12 -18.86
CA ALA A 51 -11.71 1.73 -17.55
C ALA A 51 -10.58 1.19 -16.65
N LEU A 52 -9.69 0.36 -17.20
CA LEU A 52 -8.50 -0.12 -16.49
C LEU A 52 -7.55 1.02 -16.08
N ALA A 53 -7.34 2.00 -16.97
CA ALA A 53 -6.48 3.15 -16.72
C ALA A 53 -7.04 4.03 -15.59
N TRP A 54 -8.32 4.40 -15.65
CA TRP A 54 -8.96 5.23 -14.63
C TRP A 54 -9.06 4.53 -13.28
N SER A 55 -9.39 3.24 -13.24
CA SER A 55 -9.45 2.48 -11.99
C SER A 55 -8.07 2.39 -11.33
N SER A 56 -7.01 2.16 -12.12
CA SER A 56 -5.64 2.10 -11.61
C SER A 56 -5.16 3.46 -11.13
N GLY A 57 -5.45 4.53 -11.89
CA GLY A 57 -5.14 5.90 -11.47
C GLY A 57 -5.84 6.28 -10.17
N LEU A 58 -7.12 5.93 -10.02
CA LEU A 58 -7.90 6.20 -8.82
C LEU A 58 -7.37 5.42 -7.61
N ALA A 59 -6.98 4.15 -7.78
CA ALA A 59 -6.37 3.37 -6.72
C ALA A 59 -5.05 3.99 -6.22
N VAL A 60 -4.21 4.48 -7.13
CA VAL A 60 -2.96 5.18 -6.77
C VAL A 60 -3.25 6.51 -6.09
N ALA A 61 -4.20 7.29 -6.61
CA ALA A 61 -4.59 8.57 -6.00
C ALA A 61 -5.11 8.37 -4.56
N LEU A 62 -5.91 7.33 -4.32
CA LEU A 62 -6.36 6.97 -2.97
C LEU A 62 -5.18 6.55 -2.07
N ALA A 63 -4.24 5.76 -2.56
CA ALA A 63 -3.06 5.37 -1.79
C ALA A 63 -2.23 6.60 -1.38
N ILE A 64 -2.03 7.56 -2.29
CA ILE A 64 -1.35 8.82 -2.00
C ILE A 64 -2.13 9.63 -0.96
N ALA A 65 -3.45 9.77 -1.12
CA ALA A 65 -4.29 10.47 -0.15
C ALA A 65 -4.21 9.84 1.25
N ILE A 66 -4.22 8.52 1.34
CA ILE A 66 -4.05 7.80 2.61
C ILE A 66 -2.70 8.12 3.23
N VAL A 67 -1.62 8.05 2.46
CA VAL A 67 -0.27 8.37 2.98
C VAL A 67 -0.21 9.81 3.48
N LEU A 68 -0.70 10.77 2.70
CA LEU A 68 -0.62 12.20 3.06
C LEU A 68 -1.49 12.58 4.26
N LEU A 69 -2.63 11.91 4.47
CA LEU A 69 -3.59 12.29 5.51
C LEU A 69 -3.49 11.44 6.78
N LEU A 70 -3.06 10.17 6.68
CA LEU A 70 -3.07 9.23 7.79
C LEU A 70 -1.67 8.90 8.33
N VAL A 71 -0.61 9.01 7.52
CA VAL A 71 0.75 8.79 8.05
C VAL A 71 1.16 10.02 8.82
N ARG A 72 1.38 9.84 10.13
CA ARG A 72 1.90 10.87 11.02
C ARG A 72 3.27 10.44 11.51
N GLU A 73 4.19 11.40 11.61
CA GLU A 73 5.43 11.20 12.32
C GLU A 73 5.11 10.98 13.81
N GLN A 74 5.64 9.90 14.40
CA GLN A 74 5.61 9.78 15.86
C GLN A 74 6.68 10.72 16.40
N PRO A 75 6.34 11.68 17.28
CA PRO A 75 7.37 12.48 17.93
C PRO A 75 8.30 11.52 18.66
N GLU A 76 9.60 11.61 18.36
CA GLU A 76 10.63 10.97 19.18
C GLU A 76 10.27 11.25 20.63
N ALA A 77 10.10 10.20 21.42
CA ALA A 77 9.78 10.32 22.82
C ALA A 77 10.81 11.26 23.46
N LEU A 78 10.38 12.50 23.74
CA LEU A 78 11.09 13.49 24.55
C LEU A 78 11.07 13.06 26.03
N THR A 79 11.44 11.81 26.28
CA THR A 79 11.69 11.21 27.58
C THR A 79 12.92 10.34 27.35
N ALA A 80 14.12 10.86 27.63
CA ALA A 80 14.72 10.80 28.97
C ALA A 80 15.10 9.37 29.35
#